data_AF-A0A5B8VCT5-F1
#
_entry.id   AF-A0A5B8VCT5-F1
#
_cell.length_a   1.000
_cell.length_b   1.000
_cell.length_c   1.000
_cell.angle_alpha   90.00
_cell.angle_beta   90.00
_cell.angle_gamma   90.00
#
_symmetry.space_group_name_H-M   'P 1'
#
loop_
_entity.id
_entity.type
_entity.pdbx_description
1 polymer ?
#
loop_
_entity_poly.entity_id
_entity_poly.type
_entity_poly.pdbx_seq_one_letter_code
_entity_poly.pdbx_strand_id
1 'polypeptide(L)'
;MDNNFDNLKRLLDNLKTISFINRLFAWKKIKNQLIDAAIDLQKLISNIDNQKEALTKIEAEYSSLAKDFKIAGEALIRKENEIDKLSNAVNESNAKIEKFTVDNSSQLATIKAYEEKVNSLASDNRLLIEKNTSFGAENKKLSEEAATNEEMISNLSKRKSEIEIEVVEIKKDLQSLEKNYQDANSKIENLTSENSSSGATLKAHEARINSLTSDNRLLSEKNSNLIAENKRLAEEAATSLETISSLTKRKSEMEIEFTETKGKLQTASNELGEVKKQNTQLLKDEEFRKQEHSNSVSALSQIQNQIQSERTKEIDERNATEIERLKNLKDTWNRHQESAKNIVKTICQRHTIQYIDKVPFKGDPDNTLLICDEFVIFDAKSPGGDNLSNFPNYLKDQAEKAKKYAKQENVKTDIFFIVPSNTLDYLSTFVYKFGDHNVYIISVDALEPIVLSLKKIEEYEFVDQLSPEDRENICRVLGQFAHLSKRRIQVDSFFARQFIELAYKCENDLPPDILKTVIDFEKTGKLNPPQEKRAKSIPISEIENESKKIKHEADGRGIVIEDETISELFNDIPLYKKTDQ
;
A
#
# COMPACT_ATOMS: atom_id res chain seq x y z
N MET A 1 -23.46 47.45 21.64
CA MET A 1 -24.58 46.80 22.32
C MET A 1 -25.28 47.89 23.11
N ASP A 2 -26.49 48.27 22.72
CA ASP A 2 -27.28 49.20 23.51
C ASP A 2 -27.56 48.53 24.86
N ASN A 3 -26.98 49.06 25.92
CA ASN A 3 -27.20 48.54 27.25
C ASN A 3 -28.63 48.91 27.64
N ASN A 4 -29.59 47.99 27.41
CA ASN A 4 -31.00 48.04 27.83
C ASN A 4 -31.20 48.23 29.36
N PHE A 5 -30.17 48.65 30.08
CA PHE A 5 -30.17 48.89 31.52
C PHE A 5 -30.09 50.37 31.86
N ASP A 6 -29.89 51.27 30.90
CA ASP A 6 -29.63 52.68 31.22
C ASP A 6 -30.82 53.36 31.93
N ASN A 7 -32.05 53.10 31.51
CA ASN A 7 -33.23 53.66 32.20
C ASN A 7 -33.50 52.96 33.54
N LEU A 8 -33.25 51.65 33.65
CA LEU A 8 -33.38 50.89 34.89
C LEU A 8 -32.35 51.36 35.92
N LYS A 9 -31.10 51.55 35.51
CA LYS A 9 -29.99 52.06 36.33
C LYS A 9 -30.28 53.48 36.77
N ARG A 10 -30.75 54.33 35.86
CA ARG A 10 -31.18 55.70 36.16
C ARG A 10 -32.35 55.73 37.15
N LEU A 11 -33.33 54.83 37.03
CA LEU A 11 -34.42 54.71 38.01
C LEU A 11 -33.88 54.30 39.39
N LEU A 12 -33.00 53.29 39.44
CA LEU A 12 -32.42 52.78 40.68
C LEU A 12 -31.56 53.84 41.39
N ASP A 13 -30.74 54.58 40.65
CA ASP A 13 -29.88 55.63 41.19
C ASP A 13 -30.69 56.83 41.69
N ASN A 14 -31.77 57.19 40.98
CA ASN A 14 -32.69 58.23 41.45
C ASN A 14 -33.46 57.81 42.70
N LEU A 15 -33.86 56.53 42.82
CA LEU A 15 -34.51 56.01 44.03
C LEU A 15 -33.57 55.96 45.24
N LYS A 16 -32.28 55.66 45.02
CA LYS A 16 -31.27 55.66 46.09
C LYS A 16 -30.96 57.06 46.61
N THR A 17 -31.03 58.08 45.77
CA THR A 17 -30.62 59.46 46.09
C THR A 17 -31.77 60.40 46.44
N ILE A 18 -33.01 59.91 46.50
CA ILE A 18 -34.19 60.75 46.68
C ILE A 18 -34.34 61.29 48.12
N SER A 19 -34.31 62.61 48.26
CA SER A 19 -34.54 63.36 49.50
C SER A 19 -36.00 63.32 49.97
N PHE A 20 -36.27 63.52 51.26
CA PHE A 20 -37.61 63.47 51.88
C PHE A 20 -38.69 64.31 51.15
N ILE A 21 -38.39 65.56 50.75
CA ILE A 21 -39.35 66.42 50.03
C ILE A 21 -39.67 65.88 48.63
N ASN A 22 -38.65 65.39 47.91
CA ASN A 22 -38.83 64.75 46.61
C ASN A 22 -39.61 63.43 46.70
N ARG A 23 -39.52 62.70 47.82
CA ARG A 23 -40.36 61.51 48.07
C ARG A 23 -41.84 61.85 48.20
N LEU A 24 -42.20 63.04 48.68
CA LEU A 24 -43.59 63.46 48.80
C LEU A 24 -44.18 63.97 47.48
N PHE A 25 -43.39 64.69 46.66
CA PHE A 25 -43.94 65.46 45.52
C PHE A 25 -43.42 65.07 44.11
N ALA A 26 -42.40 64.23 43.98
CA ALA A 26 -41.82 63.88 42.66
C ALA A 26 -42.42 62.62 42.00
N TRP A 27 -43.58 62.13 42.48
CA TRP A 27 -44.21 60.87 42.02
C TRP A 27 -44.47 60.79 40.52
N LYS A 28 -44.79 61.91 39.86
CA LYS A 28 -44.99 61.96 38.40
C LYS A 28 -43.70 61.62 37.62
N LYS A 29 -42.55 62.09 38.12
CA LYS A 29 -41.23 61.83 37.51
C LYS A 29 -40.82 60.37 37.71
N ILE A 30 -41.01 59.84 38.93
CA ILE A 30 -40.71 58.44 39.26
C ILE A 30 -41.58 57.49 38.42
N LYS A 31 -42.87 57.80 38.26
CA LYS A 31 -43.80 57.03 37.42
C LYS A 31 -43.33 56.94 35.97
N ASN A 32 -42.90 58.04 35.37
CA ASN A 32 -42.40 58.04 33.99
C ASN A 32 -41.12 57.21 33.86
N GLN A 33 -40.18 57.34 34.80
CA GLN A 33 -38.96 56.54 34.81
C GLN A 33 -39.23 55.04 35.01
N LEU A 34 -40.28 54.69 35.75
CA LEU A 34 -40.71 53.31 35.95
C LEU A 34 -41.33 52.72 34.67
N ILE A 35 -42.10 53.52 33.92
CA ILE A 35 -42.63 53.12 32.60
C ILE A 35 -41.49 52.90 31.60
N ASP A 36 -40.51 53.82 31.53
CA ASP A 36 -39.35 53.68 30.65
C ASP A 36 -38.53 52.42 30.99
N ALA A 37 -38.31 52.16 32.28
CA ALA A 37 -37.62 50.95 32.75
C ALA A 37 -38.41 49.66 32.45
N ALA A 38 -39.74 49.71 32.49
CA ALA A 38 -40.59 48.57 32.15
C ALA A 38 -40.53 48.23 30.64
N ILE A 39 -40.48 49.25 29.78
CA ILE A 39 -40.31 49.06 28.33
C ILE A 39 -38.96 48.40 28.02
N ASP A 40 -37.89 48.84 28.68
CA ASP A 40 -36.56 48.25 28.51
C ASP A 40 -36.50 46.80 29.01
N LEU A 41 -37.17 46.49 30.13
CA LEU A 41 -37.32 45.11 30.62
C LEU A 41 -38.06 44.23 29.61
N GLN A 42 -39.13 44.75 28.99
CA GLN A 42 -39.91 44.01 28.00
C GLN A 42 -39.09 43.72 26.73
N LYS A 43 -38.31 44.69 26.25
CA LYS A 43 -37.36 44.47 25.14
C LYS A 43 -36.31 43.41 25.49
N LEU A 44 -35.84 43.40 26.74
CA LEU A 44 -34.87 42.43 27.22
C LEU A 44 -35.46 41.01 27.24
N ILE A 45 -36.70 40.85 27.66
CA ILE A 45 -37.43 39.57 27.61
C ILE A 45 -37.53 39.08 26.16
N SER A 46 -37.95 39.93 25.22
CA SER A 46 -38.01 39.57 23.79
C SER A 46 -36.65 39.18 23.22
N ASN A 47 -35.58 39.88 23.60
CA ASN A 47 -34.22 39.53 23.18
C ASN A 47 -33.77 38.18 23.76
N ILE A 48 -34.11 37.88 25.02
CA ILE A 48 -33.83 36.58 25.64
C ILE A 48 -34.57 35.46 24.90
N ASP A 49 -35.84 35.66 24.55
CA ASP A 49 -36.62 34.64 23.85
C ASP A 49 -36.08 34.40 22.42
N ASN A 50 -35.71 35.47 21.70
CA ASN A 50 -35.04 35.35 20.40
C ASN A 50 -33.69 34.61 20.51
N GLN A 51 -32.91 34.89 21.57
CA GLN A 51 -31.64 34.20 21.81
C GLN A 51 -31.85 32.72 22.16
N LYS A 52 -32.90 32.39 22.92
CA LYS A 52 -33.26 30.99 23.20
C LYS A 52 -33.64 30.25 21.92
N GLU A 53 -34.42 30.87 21.03
CA GLU A 53 -34.80 30.26 19.76
C GLU A 53 -33.60 30.07 18.83
N ALA A 54 -32.66 31.01 18.81
CA ALA A 54 -31.40 30.83 18.10
C ALA A 54 -30.58 29.67 18.68
N LEU A 55 -30.56 29.52 20.01
CA LEU A 55 -29.84 28.46 20.69
C LEU A 55 -30.43 27.08 20.40
N THR A 56 -31.77 26.93 20.41
CA THR A 56 -32.43 25.66 20.06
C THR A 56 -32.19 25.28 18.59
N LYS A 57 -32.13 26.27 17.69
CA LYS A 57 -31.78 26.02 16.28
C LYS A 57 -30.34 25.51 16.13
N ILE A 58 -29.39 26.15 16.81
CA ILE A 58 -27.98 25.72 16.81
C ILE A 58 -27.83 24.31 17.40
N GLU A 59 -28.55 23.98 18.48
CA GLU A 59 -28.55 22.65 19.06
C GLU A 59 -29.07 21.58 18.09
N ALA A 60 -30.11 21.90 17.32
CA ALA A 60 -30.64 21.00 16.28
C ALA A 60 -29.63 20.78 15.15
N GLU A 61 -28.98 21.85 14.67
CA GLU A 61 -27.94 21.78 13.64
C GLU A 61 -26.72 20.96 14.12
N TYR A 62 -26.30 21.16 15.36
CA TYR A 62 -25.22 20.36 15.97
C TYR A 62 -25.57 18.88 16.05
N SER A 63 -26.81 18.55 16.43
CA SER A 63 -27.31 17.17 16.48
C SER A 63 -27.32 16.51 15.10
N SER A 64 -27.73 17.23 14.04
CA SER A 64 -27.64 16.71 12.68
C SER A 64 -26.19 16.50 12.23
N LEU A 65 -25.31 17.48 12.49
CA LEU A 65 -23.91 17.39 12.09
C LEU A 65 -23.19 16.25 12.80
N ALA A 66 -23.51 15.99 14.07
CA ALA A 66 -22.98 14.85 14.82
C ALA A 66 -23.41 13.50 14.21
N LYS A 67 -24.64 13.40 13.68
CA LYS A 67 -25.10 12.19 12.96
C LYS A 67 -24.34 12.02 11.65
N ASP A 68 -24.18 13.09 10.87
CA ASP A 68 -23.45 13.04 9.60
C ASP A 68 -21.98 12.67 9.81
N PHE A 69 -21.35 13.19 10.86
CA PHE A 69 -19.99 12.83 11.25
C PHE A 69 -19.86 11.34 11.59
N LYS A 70 -20.83 10.78 12.31
CA LYS A 70 -20.86 9.35 12.62
C LYS A 70 -20.98 8.49 11.36
N ILE A 71 -21.87 8.87 10.44
CA ILE A 71 -22.06 8.17 9.15
C ILE A 71 -20.78 8.24 8.31
N ALA A 72 -20.13 9.41 8.26
CA ALA A 72 -18.87 9.58 7.55
C ALA A 72 -17.74 8.72 8.16
N GLY A 73 -17.67 8.63 9.50
CA GLY A 73 -16.72 7.75 10.19
C GLY A 73 -16.95 6.27 9.88
N GLU A 74 -18.20 5.81 9.87
CA GLU A 74 -18.54 4.44 9.48
C GLU A 74 -18.19 4.15 8.00
N ALA A 75 -18.39 5.12 7.11
CA ALA A 75 -18.01 5.00 5.70
C ALA A 75 -16.48 4.92 5.52
N LEU A 76 -15.72 5.70 6.31
CA LEU A 76 -14.26 5.66 6.30
C LEU A 76 -13.74 4.29 6.74
N ILE A 77 -14.27 3.74 7.84
CA ILE A 77 -13.91 2.40 8.33
C ILE A 77 -14.16 1.34 7.25
N ARG A 78 -15.27 1.43 6.50
CA ARG A 78 -15.53 0.50 5.39
C ARG A 78 -14.51 0.62 4.27
N LYS A 79 -14.09 1.85 3.94
CA LYS A 79 -13.06 2.09 2.92
C LYS A 79 -11.69 1.59 3.35
N GLU A 80 -11.34 1.75 4.63
CA GLU A 80 -10.10 1.21 5.20
C GLU A 80 -10.08 -0.33 5.09
N ASN A 81 -11.17 -1.00 5.44
CA ASN A 81 -11.30 -2.45 5.26
C ASN A 81 -11.22 -2.90 3.78
N GLU A 82 -11.72 -2.10 2.83
CA GLU A 82 -11.56 -2.37 1.39
C GLU A 82 -10.10 -2.22 0.96
N ILE A 83 -9.39 -1.20 1.44
CA ILE A 83 -7.97 -0.98 1.18
C ILE A 83 -7.14 -2.16 1.70
N ASP A 84 -7.42 -2.65 2.91
CA ASP A 84 -6.71 -3.81 3.47
C ASP A 84 -6.90 -5.07 2.63
N LYS A 85 -8.13 -5.31 2.14
CA LYS A 85 -8.40 -6.42 1.22
C LYS A 85 -7.62 -6.29 -0.10
N LEU A 86 -7.59 -5.08 -0.68
CA LEU A 86 -6.85 -4.81 -1.89
C LEU A 86 -5.34 -4.97 -1.67
N SER A 87 -4.82 -4.50 -0.54
CA SER A 87 -3.41 -4.64 -0.17
C SER A 87 -3.00 -6.11 -0.04
N ASN A 88 -3.83 -6.93 0.61
CA ASN A 88 -3.61 -8.38 0.69
C ASN A 88 -3.63 -9.05 -0.69
N ALA A 89 -4.58 -8.70 -1.56
CA ALA A 89 -4.63 -9.23 -2.93
C ALA A 89 -3.40 -8.83 -3.77
N VAL A 90 -2.91 -7.59 -3.60
CA VAL A 90 -1.68 -7.13 -4.25
C VAL A 90 -0.47 -7.92 -3.75
N ASN A 91 -0.37 -8.15 -2.43
CA ASN A 91 0.71 -8.95 -1.84
C ASN A 91 0.71 -10.40 -2.36
N GLU A 92 -0.46 -11.05 -2.45
CA GLU A 92 -0.58 -12.38 -3.05
C GLU A 92 -0.16 -12.39 -4.53
N SER A 93 -0.53 -11.36 -5.29
CA SER A 93 -0.17 -11.24 -6.70
C SER A 93 1.35 -11.03 -6.86
N ASN A 94 1.96 -10.20 -6.02
CA ASN A 94 3.41 -10.00 -5.98
C ASN A 94 4.16 -11.30 -5.67
N ALA A 95 3.68 -12.10 -4.70
CA ALA A 95 4.27 -13.40 -4.41
C ALA A 95 4.18 -14.38 -5.59
N LYS A 96 3.07 -14.34 -6.36
CA LYS A 96 2.94 -15.12 -7.60
C LYS A 96 3.91 -14.64 -8.68
N ILE A 97 4.06 -13.32 -8.86
CA ILE A 97 5.00 -12.74 -9.81
C ILE A 97 6.42 -13.18 -9.47
N GLU A 98 6.81 -13.08 -8.20
CA GLU A 98 8.15 -13.49 -7.73
C GLU A 98 8.41 -14.97 -8.01
N LYS A 99 7.43 -15.84 -7.77
CA LYS A 99 7.50 -17.26 -8.13
C LYS A 99 7.69 -17.45 -9.65
N PHE A 100 6.93 -16.74 -10.48
CA PHE A 100 7.09 -16.81 -11.93
C PHE A 100 8.44 -16.24 -12.41
N THR A 101 8.99 -15.23 -11.74
CA THR A 101 10.32 -14.69 -12.03
C THR A 101 11.40 -15.73 -11.76
N VAL A 102 11.30 -16.46 -10.64
CA VAL A 102 12.23 -17.56 -10.31
C VAL A 102 12.10 -18.68 -11.34
N ASP A 103 10.88 -19.11 -11.66
CA ASP A 103 10.64 -20.17 -12.65
C ASP A 103 11.19 -19.78 -14.02
N ASN A 104 10.93 -18.56 -14.51
CA ASN A 104 11.49 -18.06 -15.77
C ASN A 104 13.02 -18.01 -15.75
N SER A 105 13.63 -17.61 -14.63
CA SER A 105 15.09 -17.60 -14.49
C SER A 105 15.67 -19.01 -14.59
N SER A 106 15.01 -20.00 -13.99
CA SER A 106 15.41 -21.41 -14.10
C SER A 106 15.26 -21.96 -15.52
N GLN A 107 14.18 -21.60 -16.21
CA GLN A 107 13.96 -21.99 -17.61
C GLN A 107 15.00 -21.35 -18.52
N LEU A 108 15.32 -20.06 -18.32
CA LEU A 108 16.34 -19.35 -19.08
C LEU A 108 17.73 -19.98 -18.91
N ALA A 109 18.08 -20.39 -17.68
CA ALA A 109 19.33 -21.12 -17.41
C ALA A 109 19.36 -22.47 -18.14
N THR A 110 18.23 -23.18 -18.18
CA THR A 110 18.10 -24.45 -18.89
C THR A 110 18.23 -24.26 -20.41
N ILE A 111 17.63 -23.21 -20.97
CA ILE A 111 17.74 -22.85 -22.38
C ILE A 111 19.20 -22.54 -22.74
N LYS A 112 19.90 -21.74 -21.93
CA LYS A 112 21.33 -21.46 -22.13
C LYS A 112 22.17 -22.74 -22.16
N ALA A 113 21.92 -23.67 -21.24
CA ALA A 113 22.63 -24.95 -21.22
C ALA A 113 22.36 -25.78 -22.49
N TYR A 114 21.14 -25.74 -23.03
CA TYR A 114 20.82 -26.37 -24.31
C TYR A 114 21.50 -25.68 -25.48
N GLU A 115 21.54 -24.34 -25.52
CA GLU A 115 22.25 -23.57 -26.56
C GLU A 115 23.75 -23.89 -26.57
N GLU A 116 24.40 -23.93 -25.40
CA GLU A 116 25.80 -24.34 -25.28
C GLU A 116 26.04 -25.75 -25.81
N LYS A 117 25.14 -26.69 -25.49
CA LYS A 117 25.22 -28.07 -25.98
C LYS A 117 25.06 -28.14 -27.50
N VAL A 118 24.10 -27.42 -28.07
CA VAL A 118 23.89 -27.30 -29.51
C VAL A 118 25.13 -26.72 -30.19
N ASN A 119 25.73 -25.67 -29.62
CA ASN A 119 26.95 -25.07 -30.15
C ASN A 119 28.14 -26.06 -30.15
N SER A 120 28.30 -26.85 -29.08
CA SER A 120 29.33 -27.89 -29.05
C SER A 120 29.11 -28.97 -30.12
N LEU A 121 27.87 -29.45 -30.27
CA LEU A 121 27.51 -30.44 -31.29
C LEU A 121 27.69 -29.90 -32.71
N ALA A 122 27.40 -28.62 -32.94
CA ALA A 122 27.65 -27.96 -34.21
C ALA A 122 29.15 -27.88 -34.53
N SER A 123 29.99 -27.60 -33.52
CA SER A 123 31.45 -27.63 -33.65
C SER A 123 31.96 -29.03 -33.98
N ASP A 124 31.47 -30.05 -33.28
CA ASP A 124 31.84 -31.45 -33.52
C ASP A 124 31.43 -31.90 -34.93
N ASN A 125 30.21 -31.57 -35.37
CA ASN A 125 29.76 -31.84 -36.73
C ASN A 125 30.63 -31.14 -37.78
N ARG A 126 31.08 -29.91 -37.51
CA ARG A 126 31.98 -29.19 -38.42
C ARG A 126 33.32 -29.90 -38.56
N LEU A 127 33.90 -30.37 -37.45
CA LEU A 127 35.13 -31.17 -37.45
C LEU A 127 34.95 -32.49 -38.22
N LEU A 128 33.81 -33.17 -38.02
CA LEU A 128 33.49 -34.40 -38.76
C LEU A 128 33.37 -34.17 -40.26
N ILE A 129 32.72 -33.07 -40.68
CA ILE A 129 32.64 -32.68 -42.10
C ILE A 129 34.04 -32.44 -42.67
N GLU A 130 34.90 -31.72 -41.95
CA GLU A 130 36.28 -31.45 -42.35
C GLU A 130 37.11 -32.74 -42.51
N LYS A 131 36.91 -33.68 -41.59
CA LYS A 131 37.54 -34.99 -41.64
C LYS A 131 37.05 -35.80 -42.84
N ASN A 132 35.74 -35.78 -43.12
CA ASN A 132 35.15 -36.45 -44.28
C ASN A 132 35.59 -35.84 -45.61
N THR A 133 35.74 -34.51 -45.71
CA THR A 133 36.29 -33.89 -46.93
C THR A 133 37.76 -34.24 -47.12
N SER A 134 38.55 -34.30 -46.04
CA SER A 134 39.94 -34.77 -46.10
C SER A 134 40.02 -36.22 -46.60
N PHE A 135 39.22 -37.13 -46.03
CA PHE A 135 39.16 -38.52 -46.48
C PHE A 135 38.66 -38.66 -47.93
N GLY A 136 37.71 -37.83 -48.35
CA GLY A 136 37.26 -37.77 -49.74
C GLY A 136 38.37 -37.34 -50.70
N ALA A 137 39.19 -36.36 -50.32
CA ALA A 137 40.34 -35.91 -51.10
C ALA A 137 41.45 -36.98 -51.16
N GLU A 138 41.70 -37.68 -50.06
CA GLU A 138 42.65 -38.78 -49.98
C GLU A 138 42.22 -39.98 -50.83
N ASN A 139 40.94 -40.37 -50.76
CA ASN A 139 40.37 -41.41 -51.62
C ASN A 139 40.43 -41.04 -53.11
N LYS A 140 40.25 -39.77 -53.45
CA LYS A 140 40.39 -39.31 -54.83
C LYS A 140 41.82 -39.44 -55.33
N LYS A 141 42.82 -39.06 -54.51
CA LYS A 141 44.25 -39.26 -54.82
C LYS A 141 44.59 -40.73 -55.03
N LEU A 142 44.14 -41.61 -54.12
CA LEU A 142 44.34 -43.05 -54.24
C LEU A 142 43.72 -43.63 -55.51
N SER A 143 42.56 -43.13 -55.92
CA SER A 143 41.91 -43.50 -57.19
C SER A 143 42.71 -43.03 -58.42
N GLU A 144 43.25 -41.80 -58.38
CA GLU A 144 44.13 -41.27 -59.44
C GLU A 144 45.47 -42.05 -59.51
N GLU A 145 46.04 -42.44 -58.37
CA GLU A 145 47.20 -43.34 -58.29
C GLU A 145 46.89 -44.75 -58.80
N ALA A 146 45.70 -45.28 -58.54
CA ALA A 146 45.26 -46.56 -59.09
C ALA A 146 45.12 -46.52 -60.62
N ALA A 147 44.52 -45.45 -61.16
CA ALA A 147 44.37 -45.25 -62.60
C ALA A 147 45.73 -45.13 -63.33
N THR A 148 46.68 -44.40 -62.74
CA THR A 148 48.05 -44.30 -63.29
C THR A 148 48.81 -45.61 -63.19
N ASN A 149 48.61 -46.40 -62.12
CA ASN A 149 49.16 -47.75 -62.02
C ASN A 149 48.53 -48.70 -63.05
N GLU A 150 47.22 -48.63 -63.30
CA GLU A 150 46.56 -49.40 -64.37
C GLU A 150 47.10 -49.04 -65.76
N GLU A 151 47.33 -47.75 -66.02
CA GLU A 151 47.96 -47.26 -67.26
C GLU A 151 49.40 -47.78 -67.39
N MET A 152 50.17 -47.77 -66.29
CA MET A 152 51.53 -48.32 -66.25
C MET A 152 51.56 -49.84 -66.49
N ILE A 153 50.60 -50.58 -65.94
CA ILE A 153 50.41 -52.02 -66.18
C ILE A 153 50.05 -52.27 -67.66
N SER A 154 49.17 -51.46 -68.24
CA SER A 154 48.82 -51.53 -69.66
C SER A 154 50.03 -51.31 -70.56
N ASN A 155 50.86 -50.31 -70.24
CA ASN A 155 52.10 -50.02 -70.96
C ASN A 155 53.16 -51.12 -70.77
N LEU A 156 53.29 -51.70 -69.57
CA LEU A 156 54.14 -52.86 -69.32
C LEU A 156 53.65 -54.11 -70.07
N SER A 157 52.33 -54.29 -70.22
CA SER A 157 51.73 -55.37 -71.00
C SER A 157 52.03 -55.23 -72.49
N LYS A 158 51.95 -54.00 -73.04
CA LYS A 158 52.41 -53.71 -74.41
C LYS A 158 53.90 -53.99 -74.60
N ARG A 159 54.74 -53.53 -73.67
CA ARG A 159 56.20 -53.79 -73.69
C ARG A 159 56.51 -55.29 -73.60
N LYS A 160 55.73 -56.05 -72.82
CA LYS A 160 55.83 -57.51 -72.74
C LYS A 160 55.46 -58.17 -74.08
N SER A 161 54.41 -57.70 -74.76
CA SER A 161 54.05 -58.20 -76.10
C SER A 161 55.10 -57.90 -77.16
N GLU A 162 55.78 -56.76 -77.07
CA GLU A 162 56.91 -56.40 -77.95
C GLU A 162 58.12 -57.31 -77.73
N ILE A 163 58.43 -57.64 -76.47
CA ILE A 163 59.51 -58.59 -76.11
C ILE A 163 59.14 -60.04 -76.51
N GLU A 164 57.87 -60.43 -76.42
CA GLU A 164 57.40 -61.74 -76.91
C GLU A 164 57.56 -61.90 -78.43
N ILE A 165 57.51 -60.80 -79.19
CA ILE A 165 57.78 -60.78 -80.64
C ILE A 165 59.28 -60.90 -80.93
N GLU A 166 60.16 -60.25 -80.15
CA GLU A 166 61.63 -60.42 -80.25
C GLU A 166 62.10 -61.85 -79.90
N VAL A 167 61.40 -62.56 -79.01
CA VAL A 167 61.71 -63.97 -78.65
C VAL A 167 61.35 -64.95 -79.78
N VAL A 168 60.40 -64.63 -80.66
CA VAL A 168 60.05 -65.46 -81.83
C VAL A 168 61.11 -65.36 -82.93
N GLU A 169 61.79 -64.22 -83.04
CA GLU A 169 62.81 -63.97 -84.08
C GLU A 169 64.15 -64.65 -83.74
N ILE A 170 64.46 -64.84 -82.45
CA ILE A 170 65.63 -65.61 -81.97
C ILE A 170 65.41 -67.15 -82.04
N LYS A 171 64.17 -67.61 -82.28
CA LYS A 171 63.82 -69.03 -82.40
C LYS A 171 63.93 -69.59 -83.83
N LYS A 172 64.27 -68.73 -84.81
CA LYS A 172 64.35 -69.08 -86.24
C LYS A 172 65.77 -69.45 -86.71
N ASP A 173 66.80 -69.13 -85.92
CA ASP A 173 68.22 -69.30 -86.29
C ASP A 173 68.92 -70.52 -85.64
N LEU A 174 68.18 -71.42 -84.98
CA LEU A 174 68.76 -72.60 -84.31
C LEU A 174 67.95 -73.89 -84.48
N GLN A 175 67.37 -74.07 -85.68
CA GLN A 175 66.93 -75.37 -86.21
C GLN A 175 67.47 -75.58 -87.63
N SER A 176 68.80 -75.52 -87.73
CA SER A 176 69.51 -76.31 -88.73
C SER A 176 70.41 -77.30 -87.98
N LEU A 177 70.34 -78.57 -88.41
CA LEU A 177 71.27 -79.66 -88.10
C LEU A 177 70.97 -80.63 -86.93
N GLU A 178 69.79 -81.22 -86.94
CA GLU A 178 69.66 -82.68 -86.75
C GLU A 178 69.44 -83.29 -88.15
N LYS A 179 70.50 -83.42 -88.95
CA LYS A 179 71.44 -84.54 -88.94
C LYS A 179 70.81 -85.82 -89.48
N ASN A 180 71.05 -86.01 -90.78
CA ASN A 180 71.44 -87.28 -91.39
C ASN A 180 70.42 -88.42 -91.41
N TYR A 181 69.76 -88.55 -92.56
CA TYR A 181 69.65 -89.81 -93.30
C TYR A 181 69.52 -89.44 -94.78
N GLN A 182 70.59 -89.61 -95.58
CA GLN A 182 70.65 -90.65 -96.61
C GLN A 182 69.43 -90.57 -97.55
N ASP A 183 69.51 -89.94 -98.71
CA ASP A 183 70.36 -90.35 -99.84
C ASP A 183 70.23 -91.85 -100.14
N ALA A 184 69.28 -92.21 -101.02
CA ALA A 184 69.29 -93.48 -101.76
C ALA A 184 68.20 -93.52 -102.87
N ASN A 185 68.69 -93.54 -104.12
CA ASN A 185 68.34 -94.52 -105.14
C ASN A 185 67.04 -94.46 -105.99
N SER A 186 67.29 -94.29 -107.29
CA SER A 186 66.90 -95.17 -108.41
C SER A 186 65.44 -95.29 -108.89
N LYS A 187 65.21 -94.80 -110.12
CA LYS A 187 64.78 -95.53 -111.34
C LYS A 187 63.70 -96.65 -111.23
N ILE A 188 62.77 -96.63 -112.20
CA ILE A 188 61.78 -97.67 -112.64
C ILE A 188 60.42 -97.49 -111.94
N GLU A 189 59.22 -97.46 -112.57
CA GLU A 189 58.61 -98.12 -113.74
C GLU A 189 57.37 -97.28 -114.15
N ASN A 190 57.22 -96.72 -115.36
CA ASN A 190 56.71 -97.31 -116.61
C ASN A 190 55.30 -97.93 -116.62
N LEU A 191 54.47 -97.33 -117.51
CA LEU A 191 53.35 -97.88 -118.31
C LEU A 191 52.01 -98.08 -117.54
N THR A 192 50.82 -97.72 -118.06
CA THR A 192 50.40 -97.75 -119.47
C THR A 192 49.03 -97.04 -119.67
N SER A 193 48.88 -96.37 -120.83
CA SER A 193 47.71 -96.35 -121.76
C SER A 193 46.32 -95.85 -121.30
N GLU A 194 45.52 -95.12 -122.08
CA GLU A 194 45.43 -95.08 -123.55
C GLU A 194 44.59 -93.92 -124.12
N ASN A 195 45.00 -93.48 -125.32
CA ASN A 195 44.29 -92.91 -126.49
C ASN A 195 43.35 -91.69 -126.40
N SER A 196 43.63 -90.57 -127.10
CA SER A 196 43.61 -90.32 -128.58
C SER A 196 42.17 -90.31 -129.12
N SER A 197 41.68 -89.53 -130.09
CA SER A 197 42.11 -88.43 -130.96
C SER A 197 40.97 -88.28 -132.00
N SER A 198 40.71 -87.07 -132.53
CA SER A 198 40.20 -86.78 -133.91
C SER A 198 38.92 -87.43 -134.49
N GLY A 199 38.25 -86.66 -135.37
CA GLY A 199 37.49 -87.18 -136.53
C GLY A 199 35.98 -87.06 -136.39
N ALA A 200 35.36 -85.97 -136.82
CA ALA A 200 34.87 -85.75 -138.19
C ALA A 200 33.77 -86.73 -138.66
N THR A 201 32.61 -86.12 -138.95
CA THR A 201 31.61 -86.45 -139.98
C THR A 201 30.66 -87.66 -139.81
N LEU A 202 29.41 -87.32 -139.47
CA LEU A 202 28.19 -87.59 -140.26
C LEU A 202 27.95 -89.00 -140.83
N LYS A 203 27.10 -89.78 -140.13
CA LYS A 203 25.71 -90.14 -140.53
C LYS A 203 25.27 -91.42 -139.80
N ALA A 204 24.19 -91.33 -139.01
CA ALA A 204 23.01 -92.18 -139.17
C ALA A 204 21.97 -91.87 -138.08
N HIS A 205 20.79 -91.45 -138.53
CA HIS A 205 19.57 -91.29 -137.76
C HIS A 205 19.05 -92.64 -137.25
N GLU A 206 18.84 -92.83 -135.93
CA GLU A 206 17.71 -93.63 -135.35
C GLU A 206 17.67 -93.70 -133.80
N ALA A 207 17.89 -92.60 -133.08
CA ALA A 207 17.57 -92.55 -131.64
C ALA A 207 16.90 -91.23 -131.21
N ARG A 208 16.27 -90.54 -132.16
CA ARG A 208 15.58 -89.24 -131.98
C ARG A 208 14.18 -89.37 -131.36
N ILE A 209 13.78 -90.53 -130.82
CA ILE A 209 12.41 -90.76 -130.31
C ILE A 209 12.34 -90.91 -128.77
N ASN A 210 13.43 -91.18 -128.05
CA ASN A 210 13.37 -91.40 -126.59
C ASN A 210 13.90 -90.24 -125.71
N SER A 211 14.37 -89.13 -126.30
CA SER A 211 14.89 -87.97 -125.53
C SER A 211 13.82 -86.93 -125.18
N LEU A 212 12.70 -86.87 -125.90
CA LEU A 212 11.67 -85.83 -125.70
C LEU A 212 10.74 -86.06 -124.49
N THR A 213 10.82 -87.22 -123.82
CA THR A 213 9.98 -87.54 -122.64
C THR A 213 10.68 -87.22 -121.31
N SER A 214 12.01 -87.12 -121.29
CA SER A 214 12.78 -86.80 -120.08
C SER A 214 12.80 -85.30 -119.77
N ASP A 215 12.80 -84.45 -120.80
CA ASP A 215 12.95 -83.00 -120.64
C ASP A 215 11.68 -82.32 -120.11
N ASN A 216 10.49 -82.88 -120.35
CA ASN A 216 9.23 -82.38 -119.76
C ASN A 216 9.05 -82.71 -118.27
N ARG A 217 9.82 -83.65 -117.70
CA ARG A 217 9.75 -83.99 -116.26
C ARG A 217 10.57 -83.02 -115.40
N LEU A 218 11.72 -82.56 -115.90
CA LEU A 218 12.62 -81.63 -115.22
C LEU A 218 12.08 -80.19 -115.10
N LEU A 219 11.25 -79.76 -116.05
CA LEU A 219 10.63 -78.43 -116.02
C LEU A 219 9.50 -78.30 -114.97
N SER A 220 8.78 -79.38 -114.67
CA SER A 220 7.74 -79.39 -113.63
C SER A 220 8.32 -79.30 -112.22
N GLU A 221 9.44 -79.97 -111.98
CA GLU A 221 10.12 -80.01 -110.68
C GLU A 221 10.77 -78.67 -110.31
N LYS A 222 11.36 -77.95 -111.28
CA LYS A 222 11.86 -76.58 -111.09
C LYS A 222 10.77 -75.56 -110.78
N ASN A 223 9.58 -75.70 -111.38
CA ASN A 223 8.47 -74.78 -111.12
C ASN A 223 7.88 -74.96 -109.72
N SER A 224 7.90 -76.17 -109.16
CA SER A 224 7.48 -76.45 -107.78
C SER A 224 8.41 -75.79 -106.75
N ASN A 225 9.73 -75.84 -106.96
CA ASN A 225 10.71 -75.28 -106.02
C ASN A 225 10.72 -73.74 -105.99
N LEU A 226 10.54 -73.07 -107.14
CA LEU A 226 10.45 -71.60 -107.20
C LEU A 226 9.19 -71.03 -106.50
N ILE A 227 8.11 -71.80 -106.44
CA ILE A 227 6.87 -71.39 -105.73
C ILE A 227 7.08 -71.49 -104.21
N ALA A 228 7.80 -72.50 -103.72
CA ALA A 228 8.07 -72.67 -102.29
C ALA A 228 9.01 -71.57 -101.73
N GLU A 229 10.01 -71.16 -102.49
CA GLU A 229 10.99 -70.14 -102.06
C GLU A 229 10.39 -68.72 -102.02
N ASN A 230 9.53 -68.38 -102.99
CA ASN A 230 8.79 -67.11 -102.97
C ASN A 230 7.82 -67.00 -101.80
N LYS A 231 7.24 -68.11 -101.34
CA LYS A 231 6.36 -68.13 -100.16
C LYS A 231 7.15 -67.88 -98.87
N ARG A 232 8.35 -68.46 -98.73
CA ARG A 232 9.22 -68.28 -97.55
C ARG A 232 9.71 -66.83 -97.41
N LEU A 233 10.09 -66.20 -98.52
CA LEU A 233 10.53 -64.80 -98.53
C LEU A 233 9.39 -63.81 -98.21
N ALA A 234 8.15 -64.13 -98.59
CA ALA A 234 6.98 -63.33 -98.23
C ALA A 234 6.65 -63.39 -96.72
N GLU A 235 6.86 -64.54 -96.07
CA GLU A 235 6.63 -64.73 -94.63
C GLU A 235 7.70 -64.05 -93.75
N GLU A 236 8.98 -64.07 -94.16
CA GLU A 236 10.07 -63.32 -93.48
C GLU A 236 9.92 -61.79 -93.61
N ALA A 237 9.43 -61.31 -94.76
CA ALA A 237 9.15 -59.88 -94.96
C ALA A 237 7.99 -59.40 -94.08
N ALA A 238 6.94 -60.21 -93.89
CA ALA A 238 5.79 -59.86 -93.06
C ALA A 238 6.15 -59.72 -91.56
N THR A 239 6.93 -60.67 -91.02
CA THR A 239 7.37 -60.67 -89.61
C THR A 239 8.33 -59.53 -89.27
N SER A 240 9.22 -59.17 -90.21
CA SER A 240 10.12 -58.02 -90.06
C SER A 240 9.35 -56.69 -90.04
N LEU A 241 8.29 -56.57 -90.85
CA LEU A 241 7.45 -55.37 -90.91
C LEU A 241 6.66 -55.14 -89.62
N GLU A 242 6.17 -56.21 -88.99
CA GLU A 242 5.44 -56.16 -87.72
C GLU A 242 6.36 -55.77 -86.55
N THR A 243 7.60 -56.28 -86.55
CA THR A 243 8.62 -55.91 -85.55
C THR A 243 8.99 -54.43 -85.64
N ILE A 244 9.20 -53.91 -86.87
CA ILE A 244 9.48 -52.49 -87.10
C ILE A 244 8.32 -51.59 -86.66
N SER A 245 7.07 -52.01 -86.90
CA SER A 245 5.88 -51.30 -86.43
C SER A 245 5.83 -51.18 -84.90
N SER A 246 6.10 -52.28 -84.19
CA SER A 246 6.11 -52.31 -82.72
C SER A 246 7.19 -51.43 -82.10
N LEU A 247 8.41 -51.43 -82.67
CA LEU A 247 9.52 -50.59 -82.21
C LEU A 247 9.27 -49.11 -82.50
N THR A 248 8.64 -48.80 -83.64
CA THR A 248 8.25 -47.42 -83.98
C THR A 248 7.23 -46.88 -82.98
N LYS A 249 6.25 -47.71 -82.59
CA LYS A 249 5.28 -47.34 -81.55
C LYS A 249 5.97 -47.11 -80.20
N ARG A 250 6.85 -48.01 -79.78
CA ARG A 250 7.59 -47.87 -78.51
C ARG A 250 8.48 -46.63 -78.47
N LYS A 251 9.12 -46.29 -79.59
CA LYS A 251 9.89 -45.05 -79.72
C LYS A 251 9.01 -43.81 -79.56
N SER A 252 7.84 -43.80 -80.21
CA SER A 252 6.89 -42.68 -80.08
C SER A 252 6.35 -42.52 -78.65
N GLU A 253 6.10 -43.63 -77.94
CA GLU A 253 5.70 -43.61 -76.53
C GLU A 253 6.80 -43.04 -75.62
N MET A 254 8.06 -43.47 -75.81
CA MET A 254 9.19 -42.95 -75.04
C MET A 254 9.46 -41.46 -75.33
N GLU A 255 9.26 -41.00 -76.56
CA GLU A 255 9.38 -39.58 -76.90
C GLU A 255 8.31 -38.75 -76.18
N ILE A 256 7.07 -39.25 -76.11
CA ILE A 256 5.99 -38.60 -75.35
C ILE A 256 6.34 -38.55 -73.86
N GLU A 257 6.73 -39.67 -73.24
CA GLU A 257 7.13 -39.71 -71.82
C GLU A 257 8.32 -38.79 -71.50
N PHE A 258 9.30 -38.72 -72.40
CA PHE A 258 10.46 -37.83 -72.25
C PHE A 258 10.05 -36.36 -72.30
N THR A 259 9.17 -35.99 -73.24
CA THR A 259 8.65 -34.61 -73.31
C THR A 259 7.81 -34.25 -72.10
N GLU A 260 6.99 -35.17 -71.60
CA GLU A 260 6.16 -34.95 -70.41
C GLU A 260 7.02 -34.81 -69.13
N THR A 261 8.03 -35.66 -68.98
CA THR A 261 8.97 -35.60 -67.85
C THR A 261 9.81 -34.33 -67.89
N LYS A 262 10.24 -33.90 -69.08
CA LYS A 262 10.93 -32.62 -69.27
C LYS A 262 10.03 -31.43 -68.93
N GLY A 263 8.74 -31.50 -69.29
CA GLY A 263 7.73 -30.53 -68.90
C GLY A 263 7.59 -30.44 -67.38
N LYS A 264 7.40 -31.57 -66.69
CA LYS A 264 7.32 -31.63 -65.22
C LYS A 264 8.58 -31.09 -64.53
N LEU A 265 9.76 -31.42 -65.05
CA LEU A 265 11.03 -30.91 -64.53
C LEU A 265 11.15 -29.39 -64.67
N GLN A 266 10.69 -28.84 -65.80
CA GLN A 266 10.67 -27.40 -66.03
C GLN A 266 9.70 -26.69 -65.07
N THR A 267 8.49 -27.25 -64.86
CA THR A 267 7.51 -26.69 -63.92
C THR A 267 8.03 -26.72 -62.49
N ALA A 268 8.58 -27.85 -62.04
CA ALA A 268 9.18 -27.98 -60.71
C ALA A 268 10.37 -27.04 -60.49
N SER A 269 11.18 -26.80 -61.53
CA SER A 269 12.29 -25.84 -61.48
C SER A 269 11.79 -24.40 -61.33
N ASN A 270 10.72 -24.04 -62.04
CA ASN A 270 10.09 -22.72 -61.92
C ASN A 270 9.46 -22.51 -60.54
N GLU A 271 8.72 -23.51 -60.03
CA GLU A 271 8.14 -23.49 -58.68
C GLU A 271 9.22 -23.37 -57.60
N LEU A 272 10.32 -24.11 -57.72
CA LEU A 272 11.47 -23.98 -56.81
C LEU A 272 12.06 -22.56 -56.84
N GLY A 273 12.11 -21.93 -58.01
CA GLY A 273 12.54 -20.54 -58.17
C GLY A 273 11.60 -19.55 -57.48
N GLU A 274 10.29 -19.72 -57.60
CA GLU A 274 9.29 -18.87 -56.94
C GLU A 274 9.29 -19.05 -55.42
N VAL A 275 9.28 -20.29 -54.94
CA VAL A 275 9.36 -20.60 -53.50
C VAL A 275 10.64 -20.02 -52.90
N LYS A 276 11.77 -20.10 -53.61
CA LYS A 276 13.03 -19.50 -53.14
C LYS A 276 12.96 -17.98 -53.05
N LYS A 277 12.30 -17.31 -54.02
CA LYS A 277 12.05 -15.87 -53.96
C LYS A 277 11.15 -15.51 -52.79
N GLN A 278 10.05 -16.22 -52.60
CA GLN A 278 9.12 -16.01 -51.48
C GLN A 278 9.81 -16.20 -50.13
N ASN A 279 10.62 -17.26 -49.98
CA ASN A 279 11.35 -17.51 -48.73
C ASN A 279 12.37 -16.40 -48.44
N THR A 280 13.04 -15.88 -49.48
CA THR A 280 13.97 -14.74 -49.33
C THR A 280 13.23 -13.47 -48.92
N GLN A 281 12.03 -13.24 -49.47
CA GLN A 281 11.20 -12.08 -49.12
C GLN A 281 10.69 -12.17 -47.68
N LEU A 282 10.16 -13.34 -47.29
CA LEU A 282 9.70 -13.59 -45.92
C LEU A 282 10.82 -13.43 -44.90
N LEU A 283 12.04 -13.91 -45.20
CA LEU A 283 13.20 -13.72 -44.33
C LEU A 283 13.56 -12.24 -44.16
N LYS A 284 13.49 -11.43 -45.24
CA LYS A 284 13.72 -9.99 -45.16
C LYS A 284 12.64 -9.28 -44.34
N ASP A 285 11.38 -9.66 -44.53
CA ASP A 285 10.26 -9.08 -43.78
C ASP A 285 10.32 -9.48 -42.28
N GLU A 286 10.71 -10.71 -41.95
CA GLU A 286 10.97 -11.17 -40.57
C GLU A 286 12.10 -10.36 -39.92
N GLU A 287 13.21 -10.19 -40.63
CA GLU A 287 14.36 -9.42 -40.14
C GLU A 287 13.98 -7.95 -39.92
N PHE A 288 13.23 -7.36 -40.85
CA PHE A 288 12.71 -6.00 -40.72
C PHE A 288 11.77 -5.87 -39.51
N ARG A 289 10.85 -6.82 -39.30
CA ARG A 289 9.96 -6.83 -38.13
C ARG A 289 10.72 -7.00 -36.82
N LYS A 290 11.77 -7.82 -36.78
CA LYS A 290 12.65 -7.96 -35.61
C LYS A 290 13.39 -6.66 -35.31
N GLN A 291 13.90 -5.99 -36.34
CA GLN A 291 14.59 -4.71 -36.21
C GLN A 291 13.62 -3.63 -35.66
N GLU A 292 12.41 -3.50 -36.23
CA GLU A 292 11.39 -2.57 -35.74
C GLU A 292 10.95 -2.87 -34.31
N HIS A 293 10.73 -4.14 -33.98
CA HIS A 293 10.36 -4.55 -32.63
C HIS A 293 11.51 -4.26 -31.64
N SER A 294 12.76 -4.54 -32.02
CA SER A 294 13.94 -4.21 -31.21
C SER A 294 14.07 -2.71 -30.97
N ASN A 295 13.91 -1.89 -32.01
CA ASN A 295 13.92 -0.44 -31.91
C ASN A 295 12.79 0.07 -31.01
N SER A 296 11.58 -0.48 -31.16
CA SER A 296 10.42 -0.12 -30.35
C SER A 296 10.60 -0.52 -28.88
N VAL A 297 11.15 -1.70 -28.61
CA VAL A 297 11.48 -2.16 -27.25
C VAL A 297 12.57 -1.30 -26.63
N SER A 298 13.59 -0.91 -27.40
CA SER A 298 14.63 0.02 -26.94
C SER A 298 14.05 1.38 -26.58
N ALA A 299 13.18 1.94 -27.43
CA ALA A 299 12.47 3.19 -27.15
C ALA A 299 11.57 3.09 -25.92
N LEU A 300 10.81 2.00 -25.76
CA LEU A 300 9.96 1.76 -24.58
C LEU A 300 10.79 1.61 -23.30
N SER A 301 11.92 0.89 -23.35
CA SER A 301 12.85 0.75 -22.23
C SER A 301 13.42 2.11 -21.82
N GLN A 302 13.78 2.95 -22.79
CA GLN A 302 14.25 4.31 -22.53
C GLN A 302 13.18 5.18 -21.87
N ILE A 303 11.94 5.14 -22.38
CA ILE A 303 10.80 5.87 -21.79
C ILE A 303 10.50 5.35 -20.38
N GLN A 304 10.50 4.04 -20.17
CA GLN A 304 10.27 3.44 -18.86
C GLN A 304 11.33 3.90 -17.85
N ASN A 305 12.61 3.87 -18.23
CA ASN A 305 13.70 4.34 -17.38
C ASN A 305 13.59 5.83 -17.07
N GLN A 306 13.18 6.64 -18.04
CA GLN A 306 12.95 8.07 -17.82
C GLN A 306 11.81 8.32 -16.83
N ILE A 307 10.65 7.66 -17.02
CA ILE A 307 9.50 7.77 -16.10
C ILE A 307 9.88 7.31 -14.69
N GLN A 308 10.65 6.22 -14.58
CA GLN A 308 11.08 5.70 -13.28
C GLN A 308 12.05 6.68 -12.59
N SER A 309 12.97 7.30 -13.35
CA SER A 309 13.83 8.35 -12.83
C SER A 309 13.05 9.61 -12.42
N GLU A 310 12.06 10.04 -13.19
CA GLU A 310 11.23 11.22 -12.88
C GLU A 310 10.38 10.99 -11.63
N ARG A 311 9.74 9.82 -11.52
CA ARG A 311 9.00 9.44 -10.30
C ARG A 311 9.88 9.37 -9.07
N THR A 312 11.09 8.82 -9.20
CA THR A 312 12.04 8.74 -8.08
C THR A 312 12.43 10.15 -7.64
N LYS A 313 12.77 11.04 -8.57
CA LYS A 313 13.06 12.45 -8.27
C LYS A 313 11.88 13.17 -7.62
N GLU A 314 10.66 12.99 -8.13
CA GLU A 314 9.47 13.63 -7.55
C GLU A 314 9.23 13.14 -6.10
N ILE A 315 9.40 11.84 -5.84
CA ILE A 315 9.30 11.29 -4.49
C ILE A 315 10.40 11.87 -3.60
N ASP A 316 11.64 11.92 -4.07
CA ASP A 316 12.77 12.45 -3.32
C ASP A 316 12.60 13.95 -3.02
N GLU A 317 12.10 14.74 -3.97
CA GLU A 317 11.79 16.17 -3.79
C GLU A 317 10.66 16.38 -2.78
N ARG A 318 9.58 15.59 -2.84
CA ARG A 318 8.49 15.64 -1.85
C ARG A 318 8.98 15.25 -0.46
N ASN A 319 9.79 14.20 -0.37
CA ASN A 319 10.36 13.75 0.89
C ASN A 319 11.32 14.80 1.46
N ALA A 320 12.16 15.42 0.63
CA ALA A 320 13.06 16.49 1.04
C ALA A 320 12.28 17.71 1.56
N THR A 321 11.21 18.10 0.85
CA THR A 321 10.35 19.22 1.26
C THR A 321 9.66 18.94 2.60
N GLU A 322 9.15 17.72 2.82
CA GLU A 322 8.52 17.37 4.10
C GLU A 322 9.53 17.25 5.24
N ILE A 323 10.73 16.71 4.98
CA ILE A 323 11.83 16.69 5.96
C ILE A 323 12.23 18.12 6.35
N GLU A 324 12.34 19.02 5.39
CA GLU A 324 12.65 20.43 5.63
C GLU A 324 11.54 21.12 6.42
N ARG A 325 10.27 20.84 6.09
CA ARG A 325 9.12 21.30 6.86
C ARG A 325 9.18 20.84 8.31
N LEU A 326 9.39 19.54 8.56
CA LEU A 326 9.51 18.98 9.91
C LEU A 326 10.69 19.58 10.69
N LYS A 327 11.81 19.82 10.01
CA LYS A 327 12.98 20.47 10.61
C LYS A 327 12.67 21.91 11.03
N ASN A 328 12.05 22.70 10.16
CA ASN A 328 11.67 24.08 10.46
C ASN A 328 10.69 24.19 11.62
N LEU A 329 9.74 23.24 11.73
CA LEU A 329 8.80 23.16 12.84
C LEU A 329 9.51 22.85 14.17
N LYS A 330 10.43 21.89 14.16
CA LYS A 330 11.26 21.54 15.33
C LYS A 330 12.14 22.71 15.75
N ASP A 331 12.72 23.43 14.79
CA ASP A 331 13.57 24.59 15.06
C ASP A 331 12.77 25.76 15.65
N THR A 332 11.55 25.99 15.17
CA THR A 332 10.63 27.01 15.72
C THR A 332 10.23 26.68 17.16
N TRP A 333 9.91 25.41 17.43
CA TRP A 333 9.60 24.93 18.77
C TRP A 333 10.79 25.06 19.73
N ASN A 334 11.97 24.58 19.32
CA ASN A 334 13.20 24.69 20.11
C ASN A 334 13.53 26.15 20.43
N ARG A 335 13.40 27.05 19.45
CA ARG A 335 13.67 28.49 19.63
C ARG A 335 12.72 29.12 20.64
N HIS A 336 11.43 28.77 20.60
CA HIS A 336 10.46 29.24 21.59
C HIS A 336 10.78 28.71 22.99
N GLN A 337 11.07 27.42 23.11
CA GLN A 337 11.41 26.79 24.39
C GLN A 337 12.66 27.41 25.01
N GLU A 338 13.71 27.62 24.21
CA GLU A 338 14.95 28.27 24.65
C GLU A 338 14.73 29.75 25.02
N SER A 339 13.95 30.48 24.22
CA SER A 339 13.56 31.87 24.52
C SER A 339 12.81 31.96 25.85
N ALA A 340 11.77 31.14 26.04
CA ALA A 340 10.99 31.09 27.27
C ALA A 340 11.89 30.77 28.47
N LYS A 341 12.79 29.79 28.34
CA LYS A 341 13.76 29.43 29.38
C LYS A 341 14.67 30.58 29.77
N ASN A 342 15.23 31.28 28.78
CA ASN A 342 16.10 32.43 29.01
C ASN A 342 15.35 33.59 29.70
N ILE A 343 14.11 33.85 29.30
CA ILE A 343 13.25 34.86 29.93
C ILE A 343 12.96 34.48 31.38
N VAL A 344 12.54 33.25 31.66
CA VAL A 344 12.28 32.76 33.03
C VAL A 344 13.54 32.91 33.89
N LYS A 345 14.71 32.45 33.41
CA LYS A 345 15.98 32.60 34.16
C LYS A 345 16.32 34.05 34.47
N THR A 346 16.12 34.95 33.51
CA THR A 346 16.36 36.39 33.69
C THR A 346 15.40 37.00 34.73
N ILE A 347 14.11 36.62 34.71
CA ILE A 347 13.13 37.04 35.71
C ILE A 347 13.54 36.55 37.10
N CYS A 348 13.97 35.29 37.21
CA CYS A 348 14.39 34.70 38.49
C CYS A 348 15.62 35.39 39.07
N GLN A 349 16.63 35.68 38.24
CA GLN A 349 17.83 36.40 38.66
C GLN A 349 17.49 37.83 39.13
N ARG A 350 16.66 38.54 38.38
CA ARG A 350 16.25 39.92 38.69
C ARG A 350 15.45 40.02 39.99
N HIS A 351 14.57 39.06 40.24
CA HIS A 351 13.67 39.08 41.39
C HIS A 351 14.12 38.15 42.53
N THR A 352 15.34 37.63 42.51
CA THR A 352 15.88 36.71 43.55
C THR A 352 14.91 35.55 43.84
N ILE A 353 14.49 34.85 42.79
CA ILE A 353 13.66 33.63 42.89
C ILE A 353 14.54 32.44 42.52
N GLN A 354 14.41 31.33 43.24
CA GLN A 354 15.21 30.14 43.00
C GLN A 354 14.69 29.36 41.79
N TYR A 355 15.49 29.32 40.72
CA TYR A 355 15.24 28.48 39.55
C TYR A 355 15.87 27.10 39.73
N ILE A 356 15.13 26.04 39.43
CA ILE A 356 15.57 24.65 39.58
C ILE A 356 15.76 24.03 38.19
N ASP A 357 17.02 23.81 37.79
CA ASP A 357 17.35 23.17 36.51
C ASP A 357 17.05 21.66 36.50
N LYS A 358 17.17 20.98 37.65
CA LYS A 358 16.90 19.54 37.78
C LYS A 358 15.96 19.28 38.95
N VAL A 359 14.73 18.89 38.63
CA VAL A 359 13.69 18.64 39.62
C VAL A 359 13.92 17.32 40.39
N PRO A 360 13.56 17.24 41.68
CA PRO A 360 13.74 16.05 42.50
C PRO A 360 12.61 15.01 42.34
N PHE A 361 11.59 15.28 41.51
CA PHE A 361 10.43 14.42 41.29
C PHE A 361 10.39 13.83 39.87
N LYS A 362 9.47 12.89 39.63
CA LYS A 362 9.33 12.21 38.34
C LYS A 362 8.66 13.12 37.31
N GLY A 363 9.45 13.73 36.43
CA GLY A 363 9.01 14.55 35.31
C GLY A 363 10.14 15.42 34.78
N ASP A 364 10.00 15.93 33.56
CA ASP A 364 10.96 16.89 32.97
C ASP A 364 10.18 18.13 32.49
N PRO A 365 9.70 18.97 33.43
CA PRO A 365 9.10 20.26 33.08
C PRO A 365 10.15 21.22 32.53
N ASP A 366 9.78 22.03 31.52
CA ASP A 366 10.74 22.93 30.85
C ASP A 366 11.37 23.95 31.80
N ASN A 367 10.56 24.50 32.71
CA ASN A 367 11.00 25.46 33.72
C ASN A 367 10.30 25.17 35.05
N THR A 368 11.07 25.21 36.14
CA THR A 368 10.55 25.02 37.49
C THR A 368 11.12 26.08 38.43
N LEU A 369 10.24 26.71 39.19
CA LEU A 369 10.58 27.70 40.20
C LEU A 369 10.26 27.14 41.58
N LEU A 370 11.07 27.46 42.57
CA LEU A 370 10.73 27.22 43.98
C LEU A 370 10.16 28.52 44.56
N ILE A 371 8.90 28.48 44.98
CA ILE A 371 8.18 29.59 45.63
C ILE A 371 7.33 28.99 46.74
N CYS A 372 7.37 29.54 47.96
CA CYS A 372 6.63 29.01 49.12
C CYS A 372 6.96 27.54 49.45
N ASP A 373 8.22 27.11 49.33
CA ASP A 373 8.64 25.70 49.46
C ASP A 373 7.91 24.71 48.52
N GLU A 374 7.17 25.21 47.53
CA GLU A 374 6.50 24.45 46.47
C GLU A 374 7.19 24.67 45.12
N PHE A 375 7.25 23.62 44.31
CA PHE A 375 7.68 23.67 42.93
C PHE A 375 6.54 24.15 42.03
N VAL A 376 6.70 25.33 41.44
CA VAL A 376 5.79 25.89 40.44
C VAL A 376 6.30 25.58 39.05
N ILE A 377 5.45 24.98 38.21
CA ILE A 377 5.82 24.48 36.89
C ILE A 377 5.39 25.46 35.80
N PHE A 378 6.34 25.78 34.94
CA PHE A 378 6.20 26.63 33.76
C PHE A 378 6.65 25.87 32.51
N ASP A 379 5.69 25.27 31.80
CA ASP A 379 5.95 24.40 30.66
C ASP A 379 5.75 25.16 29.34
N ALA A 380 6.72 25.16 28.43
CA ALA A 380 6.62 25.92 27.18
C ALA A 380 5.86 25.13 26.12
N LYS A 381 4.84 25.74 25.51
CA LYS A 381 4.04 25.13 24.44
C LYS A 381 3.98 26.05 23.24
N SER A 382 4.34 25.52 22.08
CA SER A 382 4.24 26.24 20.79
C SER A 382 3.43 25.40 19.81
N PRO A 383 2.68 26.04 18.89
CA PRO A 383 2.07 25.34 17.77
C PRO A 383 3.17 24.68 16.92
N GLY A 384 2.94 23.43 16.56
CA GLY A 384 3.85 22.64 15.72
C GLY A 384 3.55 22.74 14.22
N GLY A 385 2.85 23.77 13.76
CA GLY A 385 2.45 23.92 12.36
C GLY A 385 1.96 25.33 12.01
N ASP A 386 1.90 25.65 10.72
CA ASP A 386 1.39 26.94 10.21
C ASP A 386 -0.11 27.13 10.47
N ASN A 387 -0.85 26.02 10.59
CA ASN A 387 -2.28 26.04 10.86
C ASN A 387 -2.55 26.10 12.38
N LEU A 388 -2.74 27.31 12.89
CA LEU A 388 -2.97 27.63 14.30
C LEU A 388 -4.31 27.12 14.86
N SER A 389 -5.23 26.67 13.99
CA SER A 389 -6.57 26.21 14.37
C SER A 389 -6.56 24.95 15.26
N ASN A 390 -5.52 24.11 15.14
CA ASN A 390 -5.39 22.88 15.94
C ASN A 390 -4.72 23.10 17.30
N PHE A 391 -4.20 24.31 17.54
CA PHE A 391 -3.45 24.62 18.76
C PHE A 391 -4.28 24.54 20.05
N PRO A 392 -5.56 24.99 20.11
CA PRO A 392 -6.39 24.84 21.30
C PRO A 392 -6.61 23.37 21.71
N ASN A 393 -6.81 22.48 20.73
CA ASN A 393 -6.98 21.04 20.99
C ASN A 393 -5.68 20.43 21.52
N TYR A 394 -4.54 20.80 20.93
CA TYR A 394 -3.23 20.38 21.43
C TYR A 394 -3.00 20.82 22.88
N LEU A 395 -3.32 22.07 23.24
CA LEU A 395 -3.18 22.56 24.62
C LEU A 395 -4.07 21.79 25.59
N LYS A 396 -5.30 21.45 25.18
CA LYS A 396 -6.21 20.63 25.99
C LYS A 396 -5.62 19.24 26.27
N ASP A 397 -5.11 18.55 25.25
CA ASP A 397 -4.49 17.23 25.40
C ASP A 397 -3.24 17.28 26.29
N GLN A 398 -2.43 18.35 26.18
CA GLN A 398 -1.28 18.55 27.04
C GLN A 398 -1.70 18.87 28.48
N ALA A 399 -2.78 19.61 28.68
CA ALA A 399 -3.30 19.96 30.00
C ALA A 399 -3.81 18.71 30.76
N GLU A 400 -4.42 17.76 30.05
CA GLU A 400 -4.77 16.44 30.62
C GLU A 400 -3.52 15.63 31.01
N LYS A 401 -2.48 15.64 30.18
CA LYS A 401 -1.19 14.98 30.46
C LYS A 401 -0.41 15.62 31.61
N ALA A 402 -0.65 16.91 31.88
CA ALA A 402 -0.01 17.65 32.97
C ALA A 402 -0.38 17.13 34.37
N LYS A 403 -1.42 16.28 34.49
CA LYS A 403 -1.77 15.54 35.71
C LYS A 403 -0.58 14.77 36.32
N LYS A 404 0.41 14.39 35.50
CA LYS A 404 1.63 13.71 35.97
C LYS A 404 2.44 14.54 36.99
N TYR A 405 2.36 15.87 36.89
CA TYR A 405 3.07 16.80 37.75
C TYR A 405 2.31 17.06 39.06
N ALA A 406 0.99 17.29 38.97
CA ALA A 406 0.15 17.58 40.14
C ALA A 406 0.04 16.43 41.15
N LYS A 407 0.43 15.21 40.77
CA LYS A 407 0.48 14.04 41.68
C LYS A 407 1.75 13.97 42.53
N GLN A 408 2.76 14.78 42.24
CA GLN A 408 4.04 14.75 42.95
C GLN A 408 3.94 15.58 44.24
N GLU A 409 4.69 15.17 45.27
CA GLU A 409 4.76 15.92 46.53
C GLU A 409 5.49 17.26 46.32
N ASN A 410 5.03 18.29 47.03
CA ASN A 410 5.54 19.66 46.99
C ASN A 410 5.49 20.33 45.60
N VAL A 411 4.64 19.85 44.69
CA VAL A 411 4.37 20.53 43.42
C VAL A 411 3.05 21.28 43.54
N LYS A 412 3.06 22.56 43.16
CA LYS A 412 1.84 23.37 43.16
C LYS A 412 0.80 22.76 42.20
N THR A 413 -0.46 22.73 42.62
CA THR A 413 -1.58 22.19 41.82
C THR A 413 -1.89 23.06 40.58
N ASP A 414 -1.50 24.33 40.61
CA ASP A 414 -1.62 25.24 39.48
C ASP A 414 -0.38 25.17 38.58
N ILE A 415 -0.59 24.78 37.32
CA ILE A 415 0.45 24.60 36.30
C ILE A 415 0.31 25.69 35.23
N PHE A 416 1.41 26.26 34.78
CA PHE A 416 1.41 27.35 33.80
C PHE A 416 2.02 26.90 32.47
N PHE A 417 1.27 27.06 31.38
CA PHE A 417 1.74 26.83 30.00
C PHE A 417 2.14 28.15 29.36
N ILE A 418 3.40 28.26 28.94
CA ILE A 418 3.94 29.46 28.29
C ILE A 418 3.78 29.33 26.77
N VAL A 419 2.90 30.15 26.20
CA VAL A 419 2.63 30.20 24.76
C VAL A 419 3.18 31.48 24.10
N PRO A 420 3.52 31.44 22.80
CA PRO A 420 3.89 32.64 22.05
C PRO A 420 2.73 33.64 21.96
N SER A 421 3.00 34.94 22.05
CA SER A 421 1.95 35.98 22.07
C SER A 421 1.11 36.03 20.80
N ASN A 422 1.66 35.66 19.64
CA ASN A 422 0.94 35.60 18.36
C ASN A 422 -0.11 34.47 18.30
N THR A 423 -0.13 33.57 19.28
CA THR A 423 -1.09 32.45 19.31
C THR A 423 -2.35 32.77 20.11
N LEU A 424 -2.36 33.87 20.87
CA LEU A 424 -3.45 34.22 21.78
C LEU A 424 -4.78 34.49 21.06
N ASP A 425 -4.72 35.08 19.85
CA ASP A 425 -5.92 35.42 19.07
C ASP A 425 -6.72 34.18 18.65
N TYR A 426 -6.08 33.01 18.64
CA TYR A 426 -6.70 31.72 18.27
C TYR A 426 -7.19 30.93 19.50
N LEU A 427 -7.00 31.46 20.71
CA LEU A 427 -7.38 30.81 21.97
C LEU A 427 -8.63 31.48 22.56
N SER A 428 -9.68 30.69 22.80
CA SER A 428 -10.89 31.14 23.52
C SER A 428 -10.87 30.78 25.00
N THR A 429 -10.07 29.77 25.38
CA THR A 429 -9.99 29.23 26.74
C THR A 429 -8.57 29.37 27.24
N PHE A 430 -8.40 30.05 28.38
CA PHE A 430 -7.10 30.30 29.01
C PHE A 430 -6.88 29.52 30.31
N VAL A 431 -7.92 28.84 30.80
CA VAL A 431 -7.86 28.05 32.03
C VAL A 431 -8.56 26.73 31.81
N TYR A 432 -7.83 25.63 31.95
CA TYR A 432 -8.39 24.29 32.02
C TYR A 432 -8.46 23.87 33.49
N LYS A 433 -9.69 23.75 33.99
CA LYS A 433 -9.96 23.31 35.36
C LYS A 433 -10.16 21.81 35.40
N PHE A 434 -9.31 21.09 36.12
CA PHE A 434 -9.49 19.68 36.44
C PHE A 434 -9.76 19.55 37.95
N GLY A 435 -10.35 18.44 38.38
CA GLY A 435 -10.65 18.23 39.81
C GLY A 435 -9.42 18.24 40.70
N ASP A 436 -8.27 17.82 40.16
CA ASP A 436 -7.03 17.63 40.92
C ASP A 436 -5.99 18.75 40.66
N HIS A 437 -6.13 19.53 39.58
CA HIS A 437 -5.15 20.53 39.15
C HIS A 437 -5.77 21.56 38.19
N ASN A 438 -5.18 22.75 38.09
CA ASN A 438 -5.57 23.74 37.08
C ASN A 438 -4.40 24.00 36.14
N VAL A 439 -4.70 24.19 34.86
CA VAL A 439 -3.69 24.57 33.86
C VAL A 439 -4.05 25.95 33.30
N TYR A 440 -3.16 26.91 33.52
CA TYR A 440 -3.27 28.28 33.04
C TYR A 440 -2.44 28.47 31.79
N ILE A 441 -3.03 29.00 30.74
CA ILE A 441 -2.31 29.38 29.52
C ILE A 441 -1.90 30.85 29.65
N ILE A 442 -0.60 31.09 29.65
CA ILE A 442 0.00 32.41 29.80
C ILE A 442 0.88 32.73 28.58
N SER A 443 0.91 33.99 28.17
CA SER A 443 1.85 34.46 27.16
C SER A 443 3.23 34.72 27.78
N VAL A 444 4.24 34.81 26.92
CA VAL A 444 5.59 35.23 27.33
C VAL A 444 5.59 36.62 28.00
N ASP A 445 4.70 37.52 27.57
CA ASP A 445 4.60 38.88 28.12
C ASP A 445 3.98 38.92 29.53
N ALA A 446 3.11 37.96 29.85
CA ALA A 446 2.44 37.86 31.14
C ALA A 446 3.28 37.13 32.20
N LEU A 447 4.41 36.53 31.81
CA LEU A 447 5.22 35.68 32.68
C LEU A 447 5.75 36.42 33.92
N GLU A 448 6.32 37.61 33.74
CA GLU A 448 6.89 38.38 34.84
C GLU A 448 5.85 38.83 35.88
N PRO A 449 4.70 39.44 35.49
CA PRO A 449 3.61 39.75 36.42
C PRO A 449 3.10 38.54 37.22
N ILE A 450 2.97 37.37 36.57
CA ILE A 450 2.48 36.15 37.22
C ILE A 450 3.49 35.63 38.25
N VAL A 451 4.77 35.55 37.87
CA VAL A 451 5.85 35.13 38.78
C VAL A 451 5.94 36.07 39.99
N LEU A 452 5.82 37.38 39.79
CA LEU A 452 5.78 38.36 40.87
C LEU A 452 4.55 38.23 41.75
N SER A 453 3.38 37.94 41.18
CA SER A 453 2.16 37.69 41.95
C SER A 453 2.30 36.46 42.84
N LEU A 454 2.91 35.38 42.33
CA LEU A 454 3.18 34.16 43.10
C LEU A 454 4.19 34.44 44.21
N LYS A 455 5.24 35.21 43.92
CA LYS A 455 6.19 35.64 44.95
C LYS A 455 5.53 36.49 46.04
N LYS A 456 4.59 37.38 45.70
CA LYS A 456 3.85 38.14 46.71
C LYS A 456 3.00 37.27 47.63
N ILE A 457 2.52 36.11 47.15
CA ILE A 457 1.78 35.17 48.01
C ILE A 457 2.69 34.62 49.12
N GLU A 458 3.99 34.43 48.84
CA GLU A 458 5.00 34.09 49.84
C GLU A 458 5.05 35.13 50.98
N GLU A 459 4.95 36.42 50.65
CA GLU A 459 4.93 37.51 51.65
C GLU A 459 3.71 37.42 52.59
N TYR A 460 2.57 36.89 52.13
CA TYR A 460 1.35 36.71 52.92
C TYR A 460 1.32 35.42 53.74
N GLU A 461 2.07 34.39 53.34
CA GLU A 461 2.18 33.12 54.07
C GLU A 461 2.98 33.28 55.38
N PHE A 462 3.77 34.35 55.50
CA PHE A 462 4.36 34.77 56.77
C PHE A 462 3.28 35.37 57.70
N VAL A 463 2.38 34.54 58.22
CA VAL A 463 1.58 34.79 59.44
C VAL A 463 2.51 35.08 60.65
N ASP A 464 3.79 34.69 60.55
CA ASP A 464 4.86 35.04 61.49
C ASP A 464 5.41 36.47 61.33
N GLN A 465 4.98 37.22 60.30
CA GLN A 465 5.24 38.66 60.15
C GLN A 465 4.02 39.55 60.43
N LEU A 466 2.85 38.96 60.76
CA LEU A 466 1.78 39.75 61.37
C LEU A 466 2.34 40.40 62.65
N SER A 467 2.07 41.69 62.84
CA SER A 467 2.43 42.33 64.10
C SER A 467 1.79 41.54 65.25
N PRO A 468 2.42 41.46 66.44
CA PRO A 468 1.81 40.82 67.60
C PRO A 468 0.37 41.31 67.86
N GLU A 469 0.10 42.58 67.52
CA GLU A 469 -1.20 43.24 67.64
C GLU A 469 -2.25 42.70 66.62
N ASP A 470 -1.86 42.47 65.36
CA ASP A 470 -2.76 41.89 64.35
C ASP A 470 -3.10 40.43 64.66
N ARG A 471 -2.12 39.68 65.18
CA ARG A 471 -2.33 38.31 65.66
C ARG A 471 -3.28 38.28 66.86
N GLU A 472 -3.10 39.17 67.82
CA GLU A 472 -4.01 39.31 68.98
C GLU A 472 -5.42 39.70 68.54
N ASN A 473 -5.56 40.63 67.59
CA ASN A 473 -6.86 41.05 67.06
C ASN A 473 -7.59 39.91 66.34
N ILE A 474 -6.89 39.14 65.50
CA ILE A 474 -7.46 37.97 64.81
C ILE A 474 -7.87 36.91 65.84
N CYS A 475 -7.00 36.58 66.80
CA CYS A 475 -7.32 35.64 67.88
C CYS A 475 -8.52 36.10 68.72
N ARG A 476 -8.65 37.41 68.99
CA ARG A 476 -9.79 37.99 69.71
C ARG A 476 -11.09 37.86 68.92
N VAL A 477 -11.08 38.18 67.62
CA VAL A 477 -12.27 38.05 66.76
C VAL A 477 -12.68 36.58 66.62
N LEU A 478 -11.74 35.67 66.38
CA LEU A 478 -12.00 34.22 66.32
C LEU A 478 -12.50 33.68 67.65
N GLY A 479 -11.92 34.11 68.77
CA GLY A 479 -12.36 33.75 70.10
C GLY A 479 -13.78 34.23 70.41
N GLN A 480 -14.11 35.47 70.06
CA GLN A 480 -15.46 36.03 70.18
C GLN A 480 -16.46 35.31 69.28
N PHE A 481 -16.09 35.05 68.03
CA PHE A 481 -16.92 34.29 67.09
C PHE A 481 -17.21 32.90 67.63
N ALA A 482 -16.17 32.15 68.02
CA ALA A 482 -16.32 30.81 68.57
C ALA A 482 -17.18 30.81 69.84
N HIS A 483 -16.99 31.78 70.74
CA HIS A 483 -17.81 31.90 71.95
C HIS A 483 -19.29 32.19 71.61
N LEU A 484 -19.56 33.15 70.72
CA LEU A 484 -20.93 33.48 70.30
C LEU A 484 -21.61 32.31 69.59
N SER A 485 -20.91 31.60 68.70
CA SER A 485 -21.43 30.40 68.04
C SER A 485 -21.76 29.30 69.05
N LYS A 486 -20.88 29.02 70.02
CA LYS A 486 -21.14 28.05 71.09
C LYS A 486 -22.37 28.42 71.93
N ARG A 487 -22.46 29.70 72.35
CA ARG A 487 -23.63 30.19 73.10
C ARG A 487 -24.92 30.13 72.29
N ARG A 488 -24.87 30.43 70.99
CA ARG A 488 -26.05 30.33 70.12
C ARG A 488 -26.54 28.89 70.02
N ILE A 489 -25.65 27.93 69.81
CA ILE A 489 -25.98 26.50 69.76
C ILE A 489 -26.62 26.04 71.08
N GLN A 490 -26.06 26.46 72.23
CA GLN A 490 -26.64 26.15 73.54
C GLN A 490 -28.06 26.72 73.72
N VAL A 491 -28.28 27.98 73.32
CA VAL A 491 -29.60 28.64 73.42
C VAL A 491 -30.62 27.98 72.50
N ASP A 492 -30.26 27.73 71.24
CA ASP A 492 -31.14 27.08 70.26
C ASP A 492 -31.48 25.65 70.71
N SER A 493 -30.52 24.91 71.27
CA SER A 493 -30.74 23.57 71.85
C SER A 493 -31.71 23.59 73.04
N PHE A 494 -31.56 24.57 73.94
CA PHE A 494 -32.48 24.76 75.07
C PHE A 494 -33.92 25.01 74.59
N PHE A 495 -34.13 25.96 73.66
CA PHE A 495 -35.46 26.25 73.14
C PHE A 495 -36.06 25.10 72.35
N ALA A 496 -35.25 24.39 71.55
CA ALA A 496 -35.70 23.19 70.86
C ALA A 496 -36.27 22.15 71.84
N ARG A 497 -35.61 21.93 73.00
CA ARG A 497 -36.10 21.03 74.03
C ARG A 497 -37.42 21.51 74.65
N GLN A 498 -37.53 22.79 75.00
CA GLN A 498 -38.76 23.37 75.56
C GLN A 498 -39.95 23.24 74.59
N PHE A 499 -39.71 23.44 73.28
CA PHE A 499 -40.75 23.26 72.28
C PHE A 499 -41.16 21.79 72.11
N ILE A 500 -40.21 20.84 72.15
CA ILE A 500 -40.52 19.40 72.13
C ILE A 500 -41.35 19.01 73.36
N GLU A 501 -40.99 19.49 74.56
CA GLU A 501 -41.74 19.22 75.79
C GLU A 501 -43.16 19.77 75.73
N LEU A 502 -43.34 20.98 75.21
CA LEU A 502 -44.66 21.57 75.00
C LEU A 502 -45.48 20.77 73.97
N ALA A 503 -44.86 20.34 72.87
CA ALA A 503 -45.51 19.50 71.87
C ALA A 503 -46.00 18.17 72.46
N TYR A 504 -45.19 17.52 73.31
CA TYR A 504 -45.60 16.31 74.04
C TYR A 504 -46.76 16.54 75.01
N LYS A 505 -46.77 17.66 75.74
CA LYS A 505 -47.91 18.02 76.61
C LYS A 505 -49.17 18.24 75.77
N CYS A 506 -49.05 18.92 74.62
CA CYS A 506 -50.16 19.10 73.70
C CYS A 506 -50.69 17.78 73.12
N GLU A 507 -49.83 16.80 72.82
CA GLU A 507 -50.29 15.49 72.28
C GLU A 507 -50.99 14.64 73.34
N ASN A 508 -50.52 14.67 74.60
CA ASN A 508 -51.03 13.82 75.68
C ASN A 508 -52.22 14.40 76.45
N ASP A 509 -52.27 15.72 76.62
CA ASP A 509 -53.28 16.38 77.47
C ASP A 509 -54.54 16.80 76.69
N LEU A 510 -54.51 16.77 75.36
CA LEU A 510 -55.67 17.17 74.54
C LEU A 510 -56.64 15.99 74.30
N PRO A 511 -57.96 16.24 74.34
CA PRO A 511 -58.96 15.26 73.91
C PRO A 511 -58.76 14.83 72.45
N PRO A 512 -59.03 13.56 72.09
CA PRO A 512 -58.75 13.01 70.75
C PRO A 512 -59.40 13.79 69.60
N ASP A 513 -60.59 14.34 69.84
CA ASP A 513 -61.38 15.08 68.85
C ASP A 513 -60.75 16.44 68.50
N ILE A 514 -60.18 17.11 69.52
CA ILE A 514 -59.48 18.39 69.38
C ILE A 514 -58.09 18.14 68.76
N LEU A 515 -57.39 17.11 69.22
CA LEU A 515 -56.07 16.72 68.70
C LEU A 515 -56.11 16.47 67.18
N LYS A 516 -57.13 15.76 66.70
CA LYS A 516 -57.32 15.52 65.26
C LYS A 516 -57.47 16.83 64.47
N THR A 517 -58.21 17.79 65.03
CA THR A 517 -58.41 19.11 64.41
C THR A 517 -57.11 19.92 64.40
N VAL A 518 -56.31 19.85 65.47
CA VAL A 518 -54.98 20.49 65.57
C VAL A 518 -54.02 19.93 64.52
N ILE A 519 -53.96 18.60 64.36
CA ILE A 519 -53.11 17.94 63.35
C ILE A 519 -53.53 18.34 61.92
N ASP A 520 -54.83 18.49 61.67
CA ASP A 520 -55.32 18.94 60.36
C ASP A 520 -54.96 20.40 60.09
N PHE A 521 -54.97 21.29 61.10
CA PHE A 521 -54.46 22.66 60.98
C PHE A 521 -52.93 22.70 60.79
N GLU A 522 -52.16 21.88 61.50
CA GLU A 522 -50.71 21.78 61.34
C GLU A 522 -50.32 21.44 59.89
N LYS A 523 -50.98 20.44 59.29
CA LYS A 523 -50.79 20.06 57.87
C LYS A 523 -51.11 21.20 56.89
N THR A 524 -51.92 22.17 57.28
CA THR A 524 -52.24 23.33 56.42
C THR A 524 -51.25 24.48 56.58
N GLY A 525 -50.51 24.54 57.69
CA GLY A 525 -49.50 25.54 57.97
C GLY A 525 -48.25 25.34 57.14
N LYS A 526 -47.95 26.26 56.21
CA LYS A 526 -46.69 26.27 55.48
C LYS A 526 -45.76 27.30 56.10
N LEU A 527 -44.68 26.84 56.74
CA LEU A 527 -43.59 27.70 57.19
C LEU A 527 -42.31 27.26 56.47
N ASN A 528 -41.66 28.17 55.76
CA ASN A 528 -40.58 27.82 54.83
C ASN A 528 -39.21 28.16 55.44
N PRO A 529 -38.37 27.16 55.76
CA PRO A 529 -36.93 27.37 55.63
C PRO A 529 -36.12 26.14 55.18
N PRO A 530 -36.67 25.13 54.46
CA PRO A 530 -36.22 24.88 53.08
C PRO A 530 -37.27 24.19 52.17
N GLN A 531 -37.69 24.86 51.09
CA GLN A 531 -38.63 24.42 50.01
C GLN A 531 -39.41 23.10 50.27
N GLU A 532 -40.29 23.11 51.25
CA GLU A 532 -41.15 21.97 51.52
C GLU A 532 -42.29 21.94 50.48
N LYS A 533 -42.11 21.15 49.42
CA LYS A 533 -43.06 21.09 48.27
C LYS A 533 -44.36 20.34 48.60
N ARG A 534 -44.47 19.66 49.74
CA ARG A 534 -45.67 18.95 50.22
C ARG A 534 -45.79 19.07 51.73
N ALA A 535 -46.98 19.34 52.25
CA ALA A 535 -47.23 19.33 53.69
C ALA A 535 -47.03 17.92 54.25
N LYS A 536 -45.93 17.69 54.97
CA LYS A 536 -45.70 16.47 55.72
C LYS A 536 -45.98 16.75 57.19
N SER A 537 -46.63 15.80 57.87
CA SER A 537 -46.65 15.80 59.33
C SER A 537 -45.25 15.43 59.81
N ILE A 538 -44.71 16.19 60.76
CA ILE A 538 -43.38 15.98 61.31
C ILE A 538 -43.55 15.23 62.65
N PRO A 539 -43.22 13.93 62.73
CA PRO A 539 -43.37 13.18 63.97
C PRO A 539 -42.44 13.73 65.06
N ILE A 540 -42.95 13.91 66.28
CA ILE A 540 -42.15 14.40 67.41
C ILE A 540 -40.94 13.49 67.69
N SER A 541 -41.09 12.18 67.47
CA SER A 541 -40.01 11.19 67.62
C SER A 541 -38.86 11.36 66.62
N GLU A 542 -39.13 11.90 65.43
CA GLU A 542 -38.09 12.19 64.43
C GLU A 542 -37.26 13.40 64.86
N ILE A 543 -37.93 14.47 65.31
CA ILE A 543 -37.30 15.69 65.85
C ILE A 543 -36.45 15.37 67.08
N GLU A 544 -36.93 14.49 67.97
CA GLU A 544 -36.19 14.09 69.16
C GLU A 544 -34.88 13.36 68.80
N ASN A 545 -34.91 12.48 67.79
CA ASN A 545 -33.73 11.78 67.31
C ASN A 545 -32.72 12.72 66.63
N GLU A 546 -33.19 13.72 65.88
CA GLU A 546 -32.33 14.75 65.32
C GLU A 546 -31.69 15.62 66.41
N SER A 547 -32.47 16.03 67.42
CA SER A 547 -31.96 16.76 68.59
C SER A 547 -30.89 15.97 69.34
N LYS A 548 -31.07 14.65 69.53
CA LYS A 548 -30.05 13.75 70.12
C LYS A 548 -28.78 13.66 69.27
N LYS A 549 -28.89 13.62 67.94
CA LYS A 549 -27.72 13.62 67.04
C LYS A 549 -26.95 14.94 67.12
N ILE A 550 -27.66 16.07 67.10
CA ILE A 550 -27.07 17.40 67.24
C ILE A 550 -26.34 17.54 68.58
N LYS A 551 -26.94 17.01 69.66
CA LYS A 551 -26.31 16.98 70.98
C LYS A 551 -25.01 16.16 70.98
N HIS A 552 -25.04 14.95 70.41
CA HIS A 552 -23.85 14.10 70.33
C HIS A 552 -22.73 14.72 69.47
N GLU A 553 -23.08 15.40 68.37
CA GLU A 553 -22.12 16.13 67.54
C GLU A 553 -21.56 17.36 68.26
N ALA A 554 -22.38 18.07 69.04
CA ALA A 554 -21.95 19.21 69.85
C ALA A 554 -20.99 18.78 70.98
N ASP A 555 -21.30 17.68 71.68
CA ASP A 555 -20.45 17.10 72.72
C ASP A 555 -19.11 16.64 72.14
N GLY A 556 -19.13 15.97 70.98
CA GLY A 556 -17.92 15.55 70.26
C GLY A 556 -17.02 16.71 69.82
N ARG A 557 -17.57 17.93 69.72
CA ARG A 557 -16.83 19.17 69.43
C ARG A 557 -16.52 20.01 70.67
N GLY A 558 -16.73 19.45 71.87
CA GLY A 558 -16.42 20.09 73.15
C GLY A 558 -17.34 21.25 73.51
N ILE A 559 -18.58 21.25 72.99
CA ILE A 559 -19.63 22.20 73.37
C ILE A 559 -20.49 21.51 74.43
N VAL A 560 -20.22 21.79 75.71
CA VAL A 560 -20.99 21.19 76.81
C VAL A 560 -22.39 21.79 76.82
N ILE A 561 -23.40 20.96 76.60
CA ILE A 561 -24.81 21.31 76.76
C ILE A 561 -25.24 20.77 78.13
N GLU A 562 -25.03 21.56 79.18
CA GLU A 562 -25.49 21.19 80.53
C GLU A 562 -26.97 21.54 80.67
N ASP A 563 -27.81 20.51 80.81
CA ASP A 563 -29.27 20.64 80.72
C ASP A 563 -29.91 21.28 81.97
N GLU A 564 -29.33 21.06 83.15
CA GLU A 564 -29.89 21.49 84.44
C GLU A 564 -29.48 22.94 84.78
N THR A 565 -28.18 23.25 84.69
CA THR A 565 -27.61 24.56 85.04
C THR A 565 -28.15 25.69 84.18
N ILE A 566 -28.34 25.47 82.87
CA ILE A 566 -28.87 26.50 81.96
C ILE A 566 -30.37 26.73 82.20
N SER A 567 -31.15 25.69 82.51
CA SER A 567 -32.58 25.81 82.79
C SER A 567 -32.84 26.60 84.07
N GLU A 568 -32.06 26.36 85.13
CA GLU A 568 -32.10 27.14 86.37
C GLU A 568 -31.67 28.59 86.13
N LEU A 569 -30.54 28.81 85.44
CA LEU A 569 -30.04 30.15 85.10
C LEU A 569 -31.05 30.98 84.28
N PHE A 570 -31.74 30.39 83.31
CA PHE A 570 -32.73 31.13 82.51
C PHE A 570 -34.04 31.39 83.27
N ASN A 571 -34.49 30.43 84.10
CA ASN A 571 -35.70 30.59 84.89
C ASN A 571 -35.51 31.56 86.07
N ASP A 572 -34.29 31.71 86.58
CA ASP A 572 -33.92 32.67 87.62
C ASP A 572 -33.72 34.10 87.09
N ILE A 573 -33.69 34.31 85.76
CA ILE A 573 -33.67 35.66 85.19
C ILE A 573 -35.05 36.31 85.40
N PRO A 574 -35.15 37.37 86.22
CA PRO A 574 -36.44 37.99 86.49
C PRO A 574 -36.99 38.62 85.20
N LEU A 575 -38.17 38.18 84.77
CA LEU A 575 -38.88 38.68 83.59
C LEU A 575 -39.15 40.18 83.64
N TYR A 576 -39.27 40.74 84.85
CA TYR A 576 -39.37 42.17 85.11
C TYR A 576 -38.45 42.52 86.27
N LYS A 577 -37.64 43.58 86.13
CA LYS A 577 -37.07 44.21 87.31
C LYS A 577 -38.25 44.71 88.14
N LYS A 578 -38.35 44.31 89.40
CA LYS A 578 -39.17 45.06 90.35
C LYS A 578 -38.67 46.49 90.29
N THR A 579 -39.49 47.39 89.77
CA THR A 579 -39.34 48.81 90.04
C THR A 579 -39.58 48.92 91.53
N ASP A 580 -38.51 49.05 92.32
CA ASP A 580 -38.64 49.49 93.69
C ASP A 580 -39.35 50.87 93.65
N GLN A 581 -40.30 51.01 94.57
CA GLN A 581 -41.35 52.03 94.71
C GLN A 581 -41.05 53.44 94.19
#